data_AF-A0A539D275-F1
#
_entry.id   AF-A0A539D275-F1
#
_cell.length_a   1.000
_cell.length_b   1.000
_cell.length_c   1.000
_cell.angle_alpha   90.00
_cell.angle_beta   90.00
_cell.angle_gamma   90.00
#
_symmetry.space_group_name_H-M   'P 1'
#
loop_
_entity.id
_entity.type
_entity.pdbx_description
1 polymer ?
#
loop_
_entity_poly.entity_id
_entity_poly.type
_entity_poly.pdbx_seq_one_letter_code
_entity_poly.pdbx_strand_id
1 'polypeptide(L)' 'APVLYRCGAEDVRVAFDAAMAWMTTPDGVLAVPRVNPSDDPFAQRMYSNNRLTFIQDQGANPRVQFSRGRMALMTCTKTG' A
#
# COMPACT_ATOMS: atom_id res chain seq x y z
N ALA A 1 -0.95 1.32 -13.14
CA ALA A 1 -0.59 2.74 -12.95
C ALA A 1 -0.78 3.11 -11.49
N PRO A 2 -0.04 4.11 -10.96
CA PRO A 2 -0.20 4.57 -9.59
C PRO A 2 -1.57 5.21 -9.35
N VAL A 3 -2.23 4.79 -8.27
CA VAL A 3 -3.55 5.27 -7.82
C VAL A 3 -3.35 6.22 -6.64
N LEU A 4 -4.17 7.27 -6.55
CA LEU A 4 -4.15 8.19 -5.41
C LEU A 4 -5.07 7.69 -4.29
N TYR A 5 -4.53 7.69 -3.08
CA TYR A 5 -5.21 7.30 -1.85
C TYR A 5 -5.10 8.41 -0.81
N ARG A 6 -6.21 8.70 -0.12
CA ARG A 6 -6.26 9.55 1.07
C ARG A 6 -6.18 8.67 2.31
N CYS A 7 -5.07 8.71 3.03
CA CYS A 7 -4.82 7.92 4.24
C CYS A 7 -4.76 8.86 5.46
N GLY A 8 -5.90 9.08 6.10
CA GLY A 8 -6.02 10.09 7.16
C GLY A 8 -5.74 11.51 6.63
N ALA A 9 -4.64 12.11 7.07
CA ALA A 9 -4.21 13.44 6.64
C ALA A 9 -3.20 13.43 5.47
N GLU A 10 -2.74 12.26 5.02
CA GLU A 10 -1.76 12.12 3.93
C GLU A 10 -2.40 11.68 2.62
N ASP A 11 -1.85 12.18 1.52
CA ASP A 11 -2.14 11.69 0.17
C ASP A 11 -0.99 10.82 -0.30
N VAL A 12 -1.31 9.58 -0.67
CA VAL A 12 -0.34 8.56 -1.05
C VAL A 12 -0.65 8.07 -2.46
N ARG A 13 0.33 8.19 -3.36
CA ARG A 13 0.21 7.69 -4.72
C ARG A 13 0.97 6.38 -4.85
N VAL A 14 0.27 5.27 -5.07
CA VAL A 14 0.86 3.93 -5.03
C VAL A 14 0.32 3.04 -6.14
N ALA A 15 1.20 2.24 -6.75
CA ALA A 15 0.85 1.12 -7.61
C ALA A 15 1.15 -0.19 -6.89
N PHE A 16 0.23 -1.15 -6.94
CA PHE A 16 0.42 -2.49 -6.38
C PHE A 16 0.57 -3.51 -7.51
N ASP A 17 1.51 -4.43 -7.35
CA ASP A 17 1.60 -5.68 -8.10
C ASP A 17 1.69 -6.89 -7.14
N ALA A 18 1.94 -8.09 -7.66
CA ALA A 18 1.99 -9.30 -6.85
C ALA A 18 3.14 -9.33 -5.83
N ALA A 19 4.24 -8.62 -6.09
CA ALA A 19 5.49 -8.65 -5.33
C ALA A 19 5.84 -7.31 -4.68
N MET A 20 5.33 -6.19 -5.19
CA MET A 20 5.74 -4.85 -4.79
C MET A 20 4.57 -3.87 -4.66
N ALA A 21 4.74 -2.90 -3.77
CA ALA A 21 4.03 -1.64 -3.79
C ALA A 21 5.03 -0.53 -4.14
N TRP A 22 4.70 0.27 -5.16
CA TRP A 22 5.54 1.35 -5.69
C TRP A 22 4.92 2.69 -5.31
N MET A 23 5.47 3.35 -4.29
CA MET A 23 4.98 4.65 -3.83
C MET A 23 5.71 5.78 -4.55
N THR A 24 4.97 6.65 -5.23
CA THR A 24 5.50 7.88 -5.84
C THR A 24 5.56 8.99 -4.78
N THR A 25 6.73 9.61 -4.66
CA THR A 25 7.01 10.75 -3.77
C THR A 25 7.68 11.87 -4.56
N PRO A 26 7.78 13.10 -4.02
CA PRO A 26 8.52 14.18 -4.67
C PRO A 26 9.99 13.82 -4.95
N ASP A 27 10.60 13.01 -4.08
CA ASP A 27 12.01 12.61 -4.17
C ASP A 27 12.25 11.40 -5.09
N GLY A 28 11.18 10.81 -5.64
CA GLY A 28 11.25 9.64 -6.53
C GLY A 28 10.27 8.53 -6.15
N VAL A 29 10.54 7.31 -6.63
CA VAL A 29 9.69 6.13 -6.40
C VAL A 29 10.33 5.22 -5.36
N LEU A 30 9.58 4.87 -4.32
CA LEU A 30 9.99 3.93 -3.29
C LEU A 30 9.38 2.56 -3.56
N ALA A 31 10.24 1.52 -3.56
CA ALA A 31 9.84 0.12 -3.65
C ALA A 31 9.58 -0.45 -2.26
N VAL A 32 8.45 -1.14 -2.10
CA VAL A 32 8.05 -1.78 -0.85
C VAL A 32 7.69 -3.24 -1.15
N PRO A 33 8.55 -4.21 -0.80
CA PRO A 33 8.34 -5.61 -1.15
C PRO A 33 7.22 -6.23 -0.32
N ARG A 34 6.51 -7.18 -0.93
CA ARG A 34 5.54 -8.03 -0.25
C ARG A 34 6.26 -8.95 0.73
N VAL A 35 5.82 -8.97 1.98
CA VAL A 35 6.44 -9.76 3.06
C VAL A 35 5.64 -11.02 3.42
N ASN A 36 4.42 -11.16 2.88
CA ASN A 36 3.55 -12.31 3.07
C ASN A 36 3.15 -12.96 1.72
N PRO A 37 4.10 -13.56 0.98
CA PRO A 37 3.78 -14.24 -0.27
C PRO A 37 2.76 -15.35 -0.02
N SER A 38 1.69 -15.35 -0.82
CA SER A 38 0.61 -16.33 -0.81
C SER A 38 0.07 -16.42 -2.23
N ASP A 39 -0.20 -17.65 -2.66
CA ASP A 39 -0.79 -17.99 -3.96
C ASP A 39 -2.31 -17.84 -3.98
N ASP A 40 -2.93 -17.64 -2.81
CA ASP A 40 -4.37 -17.37 -2.72
C ASP A 40 -4.68 -15.96 -3.26
N PRO A 41 -5.49 -15.83 -4.33
CA PRO A 41 -5.83 -14.53 -4.90
C PRO A 41 -6.68 -13.65 -3.97
N PHE A 42 -7.30 -14.23 -2.94
CA PHE A 42 -8.10 -13.52 -1.94
C PHE A 42 -7.33 -13.19 -0.66
N ALA A 43 -6.11 -13.72 -0.50
CA ALA A 43 -5.29 -13.43 0.66
C ALA A 43 -4.86 -11.97 0.67
N GLN A 44 -4.94 -11.35 1.86
CA GLN A 44 -4.42 -10.02 2.11
C GLN A 44 -2.93 -9.93 1.73
N ARG A 45 -2.55 -8.82 1.08
CA ARG A 45 -1.16 -8.54 0.71
C ARG A 45 -0.56 -7.48 1.62
N MET A 46 0.53 -7.82 2.29
CA MET A 46 1.28 -6.94 3.16
C MET A 46 2.63 -6.62 2.50
N TYR A 47 2.92 -5.34 2.37
CA TYR A 47 4.17 -4.83 1.81
C TYR A 47 4.90 -4.02 2.88
N SER A 48 6.18 -4.29 3.12
CA SER A 48 6.97 -3.52 4.08
C SER A 48 8.45 -3.41 3.70
N ASN A 49 9.06 -2.25 3.97
CA ASN A 49 10.50 -2.01 3.82
C ASN A 49 11.13 -1.36 5.07
N ASN A 50 10.57 -1.65 6.26
CA ASN A 50 10.91 -1.04 7.55
C ASN A 50 10.59 0.45 7.69
N ARG A 51 10.26 1.15 6.60
CA ARG A 51 9.87 2.57 6.61
C ARG A 51 8.42 2.78 6.28
N LEU A 52 7.88 1.95 5.40
CA LEU A 52 6.51 2.01 4.93
C LEU A 52 5.88 0.65 5.14
N THR A 53 4.59 0.65 5.48
CA THR A 53 3.78 -0.57 5.45
C THR A 53 2.52 -0.28 4.67
N PHE A 54 2.21 -1.15 3.72
CA PHE A 54 0.93 -1.18 3.03
C PHE A 54 0.26 -2.52 3.30
N ILE A 55 -1.05 -2.48 3.52
CA ILE A 55 -1.89 -3.68 3.58
C ILE A 55 -2.99 -3.50 2.55
N GLN A 56 -3.13 -4.47 1.64
CA GLN A 56 -4.16 -4.48 0.60
C GLN A 56 -5.04 -5.72 0.76
N ASP A 57 -6.28 -5.49 1.16
CA ASP A 57 -7.32 -6.52 1.16
C ASP A 57 -7.71 -6.81 -0.29
N GLN A 58 -7.77 -8.10 -0.63
CA GLN A 58 -8.23 -8.55 -1.94
C GLN A 58 -9.74 -8.86 -1.86
N GLY A 59 -10.49 -8.52 -2.91
CA GLY A 59 -11.94 -8.72 -2.97
C GLY A 59 -12.63 -7.67 -3.85
N ALA A 60 -13.96 -7.68 -3.86
CA ALA A 60 -14.77 -6.77 -4.68
C ALA A 60 -14.58 -5.28 -4.32
N ASN A 61 -14.25 -5.00 -3.05
CA ASN A 61 -14.00 -3.66 -2.53
C ASN A 61 -12.65 -3.64 -1.80
N PRO A 62 -11.53 -3.61 -2.55
CA PRO A 62 -10.20 -3.69 -1.95
C PRO A 62 -9.95 -2.49 -1.06
N ARG A 63 -9.63 -2.75 0.21
CA ARG A 63 -9.24 -1.74 1.18
C ARG A 63 -7.72 -1.67 1.23
N VAL A 64 -7.21 -0.45 1.34
CA VAL A 64 -5.78 -0.22 1.55
C VAL A 64 -5.60 0.39 2.93
N GLN A 65 -4.60 -0.08 3.66
CA GLN A 65 -4.12 0.58 4.86
C GLN A 65 -2.65 0.97 4.66
N PHE A 66 -2.25 2.08 5.30
CA PHE A 66 -0.91 2.63 5.17
C PHE A 66 -0.36 3.11 6.51
N SER A 67 0.93 2.90 6.72
CA SER A 67 1.69 3.56 7.78
C SER A 67 3.10 3.92 7.34
N ARG A 68 3.67 4.93 7.99
CA ARG A 68 5.04 5.40 7.81
C ARG A 68 5.79 5.44 9.14
N GLY A 69 6.94 4.80 9.20
CA GLY A 69 7.78 4.72 10.39
C GLY A 69 7.02 4.14 11.59
N ARG A 70 6.84 4.95 12.63
CA ARG A 70 6.15 4.58 13.88
C ARG A 70 4.67 4.95 13.92
N MET A 71 4.11 5.47 12.82
CA MET A 71 2.70 5.82 12.75
C MET A 71 1.82 4.56 12.78
N ALA A 72 0.62 4.68 13.35
CA ALA A 72 -0.39 3.63 13.27
C ALA A 72 -0.85 3.43 11.82
N LEU A 73 -1.30 2.22 11.50
CA LEU A 73 -1.96 1.93 10.22
C LEU A 73 -3.26 2.71 10.12
N MET A 74 -3.40 3.45 9.02
CA MET A 74 -4.60 4.21 8.70
C MET A 74 -5.28 3.60 7.48
N THR A 75 -6.60 3.47 7.54
CA THR A 75 -7.41 3.09 6.37
C THR A 75 -7.36 4.21 5.34
N CYS A 76 -7.13 3.82 4.09
CA CYS A 76 -7.03 4.70 2.96
C CYS A 76 -8.28 4.63 2.10
N THR A 77 -8.72 5.78 1.59
CA THR A 77 -9.80 5.88 0.61
C THR A 77 -9.20 6.18 -0.76
N LYS A 78 -9.56 5.40 -1.77
CA LYS A 78 -9.15 5.67 -3.16
C LYS A 78 -9.82 6.96 -3.64
N THR A 79 -9.04 7.90 -4.15
CA THR A 79 -9.52 9.22 -4.62
C THR A 79 -9.36 9.43 -6.13
N GLY A 80 -8.61 8.57 -6.82
CA GLY A 80 -8.46 8.57 -8.29
C GLY A 80 -7.62 7.41 -8.80
#